data_AF-A0A258MTF8-F1
#
_entry.id   AF-A0A258MTF8-F1
#
_cell.length_a   1.000
_cell.length_b   1.000
_cell.length_c   1.000
_cell.angle_alpha   90.00
_cell.angle_beta   90.00
_cell.angle_gamma   90.00
#
_symmetry.space_group_name_H-M   'P 1'
#
loop_
_entity.id
_entity.type
_entity.pdbx_description
1 polymer ?
#
loop_
_entity_poly.entity_id
_entity_poly.type
_entity_poly.pdbx_seq_one_letter_code
_entity_poly.pdbx_strand_id
1 'polypeptide(L)'
;MKLLSILLAIIVLPCHAQITFFSDSSGLPLGTANKVGNTTFYSDSNGLPIGTASQVGNTTFFSNSLGLPLGTANTLQPIPSGSQNSYNSPPAPAFPAAPLFPSSPRGW
;
A
#
# COMPACT_ATOMS: atom_id res chain seq x y z
N MET A 1 -38.73 -33.23 0.55
CA MET A 1 -37.32 -33.34 1.03
C MET A 1 -36.39 -32.27 0.43
N LYS A 2 -36.66 -31.75 -0.79
CA LYS A 2 -35.87 -30.67 -1.42
C LYS A 2 -35.76 -29.37 -0.59
N LEU A 3 -36.83 -28.95 0.09
CA LEU A 3 -36.80 -27.76 0.96
C LEU A 3 -35.83 -27.91 2.15
N LEU A 4 -35.75 -29.10 2.74
CA LEU A 4 -34.82 -29.37 3.84
C LEU A 4 -33.36 -29.34 3.36
N SER A 5 -33.10 -29.86 2.17
CA SER A 5 -31.76 -29.82 1.56
C SER A 5 -31.33 -28.39 1.19
N ILE A 6 -32.25 -27.55 0.71
CA ILE A 6 -31.98 -26.14 0.40
C ILE A 6 -31.71 -25.35 1.68
N LEU A 7 -32.50 -25.57 2.74
CA LEU A 7 -32.30 -24.92 4.04
C LEU A 7 -30.93 -25.29 4.63
N LEU A 8 -30.55 -26.57 4.57
CA LEU A 8 -29.26 -27.04 5.08
C LEU A 8 -28.07 -26.46 4.28
N ALA A 9 -28.22 -26.27 2.96
CA ALA A 9 -27.17 -25.70 2.12
C ALA A 9 -26.90 -24.21 2.41
N ILE A 10 -27.93 -23.44 2.81
CA ILE A 10 -27.78 -22.01 3.16
C ILE A 10 -27.07 -21.85 4.52
N ILE A 11 -27.22 -22.81 5.43
CA ILE A 11 -26.62 -22.76 6.78
C ILE A 11 -25.10 -23.02 6.74
N VAL A 12 -24.59 -23.70 5.71
CA VAL A 12 -23.17 -24.13 5.62
C VAL A 12 -22.31 -23.17 4.77
N LEU A 13 -22.67 -21.88 4.68
CA LEU A 13 -21.83 -20.89 4.01
C LEU A 13 -20.50 -20.74 4.78
N PRO A 14 -19.33 -20.99 4.15
CA PRO A 14 -18.05 -20.78 4.82
C PRO A 14 -17.81 -19.28 5.02
N CYS A 15 -17.78 -18.84 6.29
CA CYS A 15 -17.28 -17.51 6.64
C CYS A 15 -15.75 -17.50 6.45
N HIS A 16 -15.28 -16.94 5.34
CA HIS A 16 -13.84 -16.85 5.06
C HIS A 16 -13.26 -15.63 5.79
N ALA A 17 -12.89 -15.82 7.06
CA ALA A 17 -12.13 -14.82 7.81
C ALA A 17 -10.64 -14.97 7.48
N GLN A 18 -10.01 -13.88 7.04
CA GLN A 18 -8.58 -13.84 6.75
C GLN A 18 -7.87 -12.97 7.78
N ILE A 19 -6.89 -13.54 8.48
CA ILE A 19 -6.05 -12.82 9.44
C ILE A 19 -4.62 -12.78 8.89
N THR A 20 -4.06 -11.59 8.84
CA THR A 20 -2.67 -11.33 8.47
C THR A 20 -1.91 -10.90 9.72
N PHE A 21 -0.77 -11.53 10.00
CA PHE A 21 0.11 -11.18 11.11
C PHE A 21 1.25 -10.31 10.59
N PHE A 22 1.54 -9.22 11.30
CA PHE A 22 2.69 -8.37 11.02
C PHE A 22 3.72 -8.59 12.10
N SER A 23 4.95 -8.87 11.69
CA SER A 23 6.10 -9.05 12.56
C SER A 23 7.24 -8.15 12.11
N ASP A 24 8.13 -7.80 13.03
CA ASP A 24 9.34 -7.05 12.72
C ASP A 24 10.42 -7.93 12.06
N SER A 25 11.57 -7.35 11.74
CA SER A 25 12.71 -8.06 11.12
C SER A 25 13.32 -9.13 12.02
N SER A 26 13.07 -9.08 13.33
CA SER A 26 13.48 -10.09 14.32
C SER A 26 12.40 -11.14 14.61
N GLY A 27 11.23 -11.04 13.98
CA GLY A 27 10.12 -11.97 14.15
C GLY A 27 9.19 -11.68 15.33
N LEU A 28 9.33 -10.54 16.01
CA LEU A 28 8.42 -10.15 17.10
C LEU A 28 7.10 -9.64 16.52
N PRO A 29 5.95 -9.93 17.16
CA PRO A 29 4.65 -9.50 16.67
C PRO A 29 4.49 -7.99 16.81
N LEU A 30 4.19 -7.30 15.70
CA LEU A 30 3.83 -5.88 15.66
C LEU A 30 2.31 -5.67 15.75
N GLY A 31 1.54 -6.62 15.24
CA GLY A 31 0.09 -6.54 15.24
C GLY A 31 -0.57 -7.47 14.23
N THR A 32 -1.87 -7.27 14.03
CA THR A 32 -2.69 -8.11 13.15
C THR A 32 -3.65 -7.28 12.31
N ALA A 33 -3.90 -7.71 11.08
CA ALA A 33 -5.01 -7.26 10.25
C ALA A 33 -6.02 -8.39 10.10
N ASN A 34 -7.26 -8.19 10.54
CA ASN A 34 -8.35 -9.12 10.34
C ASN A 34 -9.32 -8.57 9.30
N LYS A 35 -9.50 -9.27 8.18
CA LYS A 35 -10.41 -8.86 7.11
C LYS A 35 -11.75 -9.59 7.25
N VAL A 36 -12.80 -8.80 7.36
CA VAL A 36 -14.20 -9.26 7.39
C VAL A 36 -14.96 -8.51 6.30
N GLY A 37 -15.31 -9.21 5.23
CA GLY A 37 -15.92 -8.60 4.04
C GLY A 37 -14.99 -7.56 3.40
N ASN A 38 -15.46 -6.32 3.26
CA ASN A 38 -14.70 -5.20 2.71
C ASN A 38 -13.96 -4.37 3.77
N THR A 39 -14.06 -4.75 5.05
CA THR A 39 -13.44 -4.03 6.15
C THR A 39 -12.27 -4.81 6.71
N THR A 40 -11.14 -4.14 6.90
CA THR A 40 -9.96 -4.66 7.58
C THR A 40 -9.81 -3.97 8.92
N PHE A 41 -9.71 -4.74 9.99
CA PHE A 41 -9.51 -4.28 11.35
C PHE A 41 -8.04 -4.46 11.72
N TYR A 42 -7.40 -3.39 12.18
CA TYR A 42 -6.01 -3.41 12.61
C TYR A 42 -5.92 -3.37 14.13
N SER A 43 -5.09 -4.25 14.68
CA SER A 43 -4.74 -4.28 16.09
C SER A 43 -3.23 -4.26 16.30
N ASP A 44 -2.80 -3.71 17.43
CA ASP A 44 -1.40 -3.74 17.86
C ASP A 44 -0.96 -5.14 18.33
N SER A 45 0.29 -5.26 18.76
CA SER A 45 0.88 -6.49 19.30
C SER A 45 0.17 -7.01 20.56
N ASN A 46 -0.53 -6.15 21.28
CA ASN A 46 -1.30 -6.49 22.49
C ASN A 46 -2.76 -6.84 22.17
N GLY A 47 -3.16 -6.78 20.89
CA GLY A 47 -4.52 -7.02 20.43
C GLY A 47 -5.45 -5.82 20.58
N LEU A 48 -4.95 -4.64 20.93
CA LEU A 48 -5.75 -3.41 21.04
C LEU A 48 -6.07 -2.87 19.64
N PRO A 49 -7.32 -2.48 19.35
CA PRO A 49 -7.68 -1.92 18.06
C PRO A 49 -6.99 -0.57 17.87
N ILE A 50 -6.28 -0.42 16.74
CA ILE A 50 -5.61 0.83 16.37
C ILE A 50 -6.35 1.58 15.26
N GLY A 51 -7.15 0.87 14.46
CA GLY A 51 -7.95 1.48 13.41
C GLY A 51 -8.60 0.47 12.47
N THR A 52 -9.29 1.00 11.47
CA THR A 52 -9.99 0.22 10.45
C THR A 52 -9.76 0.79 9.06
N ALA A 53 -9.80 -0.08 8.05
CA ALA A 53 -9.84 0.30 6.65
C ALA A 53 -11.07 -0.33 5.99
N SER A 54 -11.95 0.48 5.42
CA SER A 54 -13.15 0.02 4.71
C SER A 54 -13.05 0.34 3.23
N GLN A 55 -13.23 -0.66 2.38
CA GLN A 55 -13.16 -0.51 0.93
C GLN A 55 -14.55 -0.32 0.31
N VAL A 56 -14.72 0.78 -0.42
CA VAL A 56 -15.91 1.07 -1.23
C VAL A 56 -15.46 1.39 -2.65
N GLY A 57 -15.70 0.45 -3.58
CA GLY A 57 -15.16 0.52 -4.94
C GLY A 57 -13.63 0.55 -4.95
N ASN A 58 -13.05 1.56 -5.61
CA ASN A 58 -11.59 1.77 -5.69
C ASN A 58 -11.03 2.61 -4.54
N THR A 59 -11.90 3.07 -3.63
CA THR A 59 -11.51 3.93 -2.50
C THR A 59 -11.49 3.13 -1.20
N THR A 60 -10.41 3.25 -0.46
CA THR A 60 -10.26 2.73 0.90
C THR A 60 -10.33 3.89 1.88
N PHE A 61 -11.21 3.80 2.87
CA PHE A 61 -11.41 4.78 3.94
C PHE A 61 -10.73 4.28 5.20
N PHE A 62 -9.86 5.10 5.78
CA PHE A 62 -9.14 4.76 7.01
C PHE A 62 -9.71 5.54 8.18
N SER A 63 -9.91 4.84 9.30
CA SER A 63 -10.35 5.42 10.56
C SER A 63 -9.45 4.96 11.70
N ASN A 64 -9.32 5.79 12.74
CA ASN A 64 -8.58 5.42 13.94
C ASN A 64 -9.40 4.49 14.84
N SER A 65 -8.82 4.10 15.98
CA SER A 65 -9.45 3.25 16.99
C SER A 65 -10.75 3.82 17.58
N LEU A 66 -10.92 5.14 17.56
CA LEU A 66 -12.13 5.84 18.00
C LEU A 66 -13.18 5.98 16.89
N GLY A 67 -12.91 5.46 15.69
CA GLY A 67 -13.78 5.57 14.52
C GLY A 67 -13.72 6.91 13.80
N LEU A 68 -12.79 7.81 14.19
CA LEU A 68 -12.60 9.09 13.51
C LEU A 68 -11.86 8.88 12.17
N PRO A 69 -12.29 9.57 11.10
CA PRO A 69 -11.66 9.44 9.79
C PRO A 69 -10.23 9.98 9.81
N LEU A 70 -9.28 9.18 9.34
CA LEU A 70 -7.88 9.56 9.15
C LEU A 70 -7.60 10.00 7.71
N GLY A 71 -8.33 9.43 6.74
CA GLY A 71 -8.19 9.79 5.34
C GLY A 71 -8.71 8.71 4.39
N THR A 72 -8.42 8.87 3.10
CA THR A 72 -8.80 7.93 2.06
C THR A 72 -7.63 7.66 1.11
N ALA A 73 -7.56 6.45 0.55
CA ALA A 73 -6.65 6.10 -0.53
C ALA A 73 -7.44 5.57 -1.72
N ASN A 74 -7.11 6.03 -2.93
CA ASN A 74 -7.65 5.49 -4.17
C ASN A 74 -6.61 4.61 -4.85
N THR A 75 -6.99 3.37 -5.15
CA THR A 75 -6.17 2.52 -6.02
C THR A 75 -6.51 2.87 -7.47
N LEU A 76 -5.61 3.62 -8.12
CA LEU A 76 -5.66 3.79 -9.57
C LEU A 76 -5.44 2.41 -10.21
N GLN A 77 -6.21 2.08 -11.25
CA GLN A 77 -5.94 0.87 -12.03
C GLN A 77 -4.49 0.95 -12.55
N PRO A 78 -3.69 -0.14 -12.47
CA PRO A 78 -2.40 -0.18 -13.13
C PRO A 78 -2.60 0.16 -14.61
N ILE A 79 -1.86 1.15 -15.10
CA ILE A 79 -1.72 1.34 -16.54
C ILE A 79 -1.18 0.00 -17.08
N PRO A 80 -1.83 -0.65 -18.06
CA PRO A 80 -1.31 -1.87 -18.65
C PRO A 80 0.15 -1.64 -19.04
N SER A 81 1.05 -2.50 -18.56
CA SER A 81 2.46 -2.48 -18.89
C SER A 81 2.63 -2.77 -20.39
N GLY A 82 2.50 -1.73 -21.22
CA GLY A 82 2.52 -1.86 -22.68
C GLY A 82 2.85 -0.60 -23.47
N SER A 83 2.90 0.59 -22.85
CA SER A 83 3.20 1.83 -23.59
C SER A 83 4.38 2.57 -22.98
N GLN A 84 5.60 2.06 -23.21
CA GLN A 84 6.79 2.89 -23.09
C GLN A 84 6.79 3.90 -24.24
N ASN A 85 6.12 5.04 -24.04
CA ASN A 85 6.41 6.21 -24.86
C ASN A 85 7.83 6.68 -24.49
N SER A 86 8.79 6.38 -25.37
CA SER A 86 10.15 6.92 -25.31
C SER A 86 10.09 8.44 -25.45
N TYR A 87 9.98 9.15 -24.33
CA TYR A 87 10.29 10.56 -24.31
C TYR A 87 11.80 10.68 -24.44
N ASN A 88 12.27 11.07 -25.63
CA ASN A 88 13.66 11.45 -25.87
C ASN A 88 13.99 12.58 -24.91
N SER A 89 14.72 12.29 -23.83
CA SER A 89 15.23 13.31 -22.94
C SER A 89 16.21 14.17 -23.75
N PRO A 90 16.09 15.51 -23.73
CA PRO A 90 17.02 16.35 -24.46
C PRO A 90 18.45 16.11 -23.95
N PRO A 91 19.46 16.17 -24.83
CA PRO A 91 20.85 15.99 -24.43
C PRO A 91 21.22 16.90 -23.25
N ALA A 92 21.93 16.34 -22.26
CA ALA A 92 22.37 17.10 -21.11
C ALA A 92 23.22 18.32 -21.54
N PRO A 93 23.06 19.49 -20.89
CA PRO A 93 23.88 20.67 -21.19
C PRO A 93 25.36 20.32 -21.02
N ALA A 94 26.17 20.52 -22.06
CA ALA A 94 27.61 20.37 -21.97
C ALA A 94 28.18 21.58 -21.21
N PHE A 95 28.71 21.35 -20.01
CA PHE A 95 29.54 22.34 -19.34
C PHE A 95 30.94 22.35 -19.99
N PRO A 96 31.54 23.52 -20.28
CA PRO A 96 32.88 23.57 -20.84
C PRO A 96 33.91 23.03 -19.82
N ALA A 97 34.68 22.02 -20.23
CA ALA A 97 35.73 21.40 -19.43
C ALA A 97 37.05 22.18 -19.50
N ALA A 98 37.03 23.49 -19.24
CA ALA A 98 38.24 24.29 -19.16
C ALA A 98 38.55 24.65 -17.69
N PRO A 99 39.76 24.37 -17.17
CA PRO A 99 40.16 24.84 -15.85
C PRO A 99 40.35 26.37 -15.88
N LEU A 100 39.62 27.06 -15.00
CA LEU A 100 39.78 28.50 -14.74
C LEU A 100 41.02 28.75 -13.87
N PHE A 101 42.23 28.59 -14.40
CA PHE A 101 43.41 29.14 -13.74
C PHE A 101 44.35 29.78 -14.77
N PRO A 102 44.60 31.11 -14.67
CA PRO A 102 45.73 31.69 -15.36
C PRO A 102 47.01 31.13 -14.74
N SER A 103 47.83 30.47 -15.55
CA SER A 103 49.19 30.08 -15.19
C SER A 103 49.98 31.33 -14.77
N SER A 104 50.45 31.38 -13.54
CA SER A 104 51.35 32.43 -13.04
C SER A 104 52.59 32.56 -13.95
N PRO A 105 53.06 33.78 -14.27
CA PRO A 105 54.32 33.94 -14.99
C PRO A 105 55.50 33.52 -14.10
N ARG A 106 56.44 32.80 -14.71
CA ARG A 106 57.66 32.25 -14.12
C ARG A 106 58.85 33.04 -14.68
N GLY A 107 59.66 33.67 -13.82
CA GLY A 107 60.89 34.42 -14.17
C GLY A 107 60.58 35.78 -14.82
N TRP A 108 61.31 36.87 -14.57
CA TRP A 108 62.74 37.04 -14.33
C TRP A 108 63.00 38.08 -13.24
#